data_AF-A0AAV5Y308-F1
#
_entry.id   AF-A0AAV5Y308-F1
#
_cell.length_a   1.000
_cell.length_b   1.000
_cell.length_c   1.000
_cell.angle_alpha   90.00
_cell.angle_beta   90.00
_cell.angle_gamma   90.00
#
_symmetry.space_group_name_H-M   'P 1'
#
loop_
_entity.id
_entity.type
_entity.pdbx_description
1 polymer ?
#
loop_
_entity_poly.entity_id
_entity_poly.type
_entity_poly.pdbx_seq_one_letter_code
_entity_poly.pdbx_strand_id
1 'polypeptide(L)' 'MTIALSKRSVEFFKGQARKHNTQYQRMIRRLLDAYAEHHLRPRAARSTRGRAKASGAG' A
#
# COMPACT_ATOMS: atom_id res chain seq x y z
N MET A 1 -9.86 11.87 10.46
CA MET A 1 -10.40 10.49 10.30
C MET A 1 -9.91 9.64 11.45
N THR A 2 -10.76 8.79 12.01
CA THR A 2 -10.43 7.95 13.19
C THR A 2 -10.65 6.48 12.82
N ILE A 3 -9.62 5.66 13.04
CA ILE A 3 -9.67 4.20 12.85
C ILE A 3 -9.45 3.57 14.23
N ALA A 4 -10.39 2.74 14.68
CA ALA A 4 -10.21 1.99 15.92
C ALA A 4 -9.21 0.85 15.69
N LEU A 5 -8.15 0.81 16.50
CA LEU A 5 -7.14 -0.23 16.48
C LEU A 5 -7.14 -0.96 17.83
N SER A 6 -6.86 -2.26 17.79
CA SER A 6 -6.71 -3.03 19.03
C SER A 6 -5.54 -2.51 19.88
N LYS A 7 -5.64 -2.64 21.21
CA LYS A 7 -4.56 -2.26 22.15
C LYS A 7 -3.24 -2.92 21.78
N ARG A 8 -3.26 -4.22 21.45
CA ARG A 8 -2.10 -5.00 21.03
C ARG A 8 -1.42 -4.42 19.79
N SER A 9 -2.19 -4.01 18.78
CA SER A 9 -1.65 -3.38 17.57
C SER A 9 -0.97 -2.05 17.90
N VAL A 10 -1.58 -1.22 18.74
CA VAL A 10 -1.03 0.09 19.13
C VAL A 10 0.28 -0.08 19.91
N GLU A 11 0.34 -1.02 20.86
CA GLU A 11 1.55 -1.31 21.64
C GLU A 11 2.70 -1.80 20.76
N PHE A 12 2.42 -2.67 19.79
CA PHE A 12 3.42 -3.12 18.81
C PHE A 12 4.07 -1.93 18.08
N PHE A 13 3.27 -1.03 17.51
CA PHE A 13 3.81 0.13 16.79
C PHE A 13 4.52 1.13 17.69
N LYS A 14 4.06 1.32 18.94
CA LYS A 14 4.79 2.13 19.93
C LYS A 14 6.17 1.56 20.22
N GLY A 15 6.30 0.25 20.35
CA GLY A 15 7.60 -0.42 20.54
C GLY A 15 8.54 -0.24 19.35
N GLN A 16 8.02 -0.43 18.13
CA GLN A 16 8.80 -0.23 16.91
C GLN A 16 9.21 1.24 16.71
N ALA A 17 8.30 2.18 16.96
CA ALA A 17 8.56 3.62 16.87
C ALA A 17 9.77 4.06 17.72
N ARG A 18 9.87 3.55 18.95
CA ARG A 18 11.02 3.82 19.84
C ARG A 18 12.33 3.27 19.28
N LYS A 19 12.30 2.06 18.70
CA LYS A 19 13.50 1.41 18.11
C LYS A 19 14.01 2.14 16.88
N HIS A 20 13.09 2.63 16.03
CA HIS A 20 13.41 3.25 14.74
C HIS A 20 13.41 4.79 14.80
N ASN A 21 13.36 5.37 16.01
CA ASN A 21 13.27 6.81 16.27
C ASN A 21 12.26 7.53 15.35
N THR A 22 11.04 7.01 15.30
CA THR A 22 9.98 7.53 14.44
C THR A 22 8.65 7.58 15.17
N GLN A 23 7.65 8.22 14.57
CA GLN A 23 6.30 8.27 15.15
C GLN A 23 5.50 7.01 14.80
N TYR A 24 4.91 6.35 15.79
CA TYR A 24 4.12 5.13 15.57
C TYR A 24 2.97 5.35 14.56
N GLN A 25 2.37 6.54 14.55
CA GLN A 25 1.35 6.95 13.59
C GLN A 25 1.86 6.98 12.13
N ARG A 26 3.14 7.30 11.91
CA ARG A 26 3.73 7.26 10.56
C ARG A 26 3.87 5.82 10.08
N MET A 27 4.20 4.89 10.97
CA MET A 27 4.30 3.46 10.64
C MET A 27 2.94 2.87 10.28
N ILE A 28 1.89 3.20 11.05
CA ILE A 28 0.52 2.76 10.79
C ILE A 28 0.07 3.24 9.40
N ARG A 29 0.24 4.53 9.09
CA ARG A 29 -0.13 5.08 7.77
C ARG A 29 0.57 4.36 6.63
N ARG A 30 1.89 4.20 6.71
CA ARG A 30 2.67 3.48 5.69
C ARG A 30 2.22 2.04 5.48
N LEU A 31 1.85 1.35 6.55
CA LEU A 31 1.32 -0.02 6.44
C LEU A 31 -0.01 -0.04 5.71
N LEU A 32 -0.93 0.86 6.07
CA LEU A 32 -2.25 0.96 5.42
C LEU A 32 -2.13 1.33 3.95
N ASP A 33 -1.26 2.28 3.62
CA ASP A 33 -0.99 2.70 2.25
C ASP A 33 -0.45 1.52 1.43
N ALA A 34 0.57 0.81 1.93
CA ALA A 34 1.14 -0.36 1.25
C ALA A 34 0.13 -1.50 1.08
N TYR A 35 -0.70 -1.75 2.10
CA TYR A 35 -1.78 -2.75 2.01
C TYR A 35 -2.80 -2.37 0.93
N ALA A 36 -3.24 -1.11 0.91
CA ALA A 36 -4.18 -0.61 -0.08
C ALA A 36 -3.57 -0.67 -1.48
N GLU A 37 -2.35 -0.20 -1.69
CA GLU A 37 -1.64 -0.27 -2.98
C GLU A 37 -1.55 -1.70 -3.52
N HIS A 38 -1.24 -2.67 -2.65
CA HIS A 38 -1.15 -4.07 -3.03
C HIS A 38 -2.49 -4.64 -3.54
N HIS A 39 -3.61 -4.24 -2.95
CA HIS A 39 -4.94 -4.77 -3.28
C HIS A 39 -5.69 -3.94 -4.32
N LEU A 40 -5.37 -2.65 -4.44
CA LEU A 40 -5.91 -1.76 -5.46
C LEU A 40 -5.24 -1.93 -6.81
N ARG A 41 -4.06 -2.55 -6.88
CA ARG A 41 -3.38 -2.81 -8.15
C ARG A 41 -4.27 -3.69 -9.04
N PRO A 42 -4.80 -3.17 -10.17
CA PRO A 42 -5.66 -3.96 -11.02
C PRO A 42 -4.84 -5.11 -11.61
N ARG A 43 -5.21 -6.35 -11.28
CA ARG A 43 -4.56 -7.58 -11.79
C ARG A 43 -4.69 -7.78 -13.32
N ALA A 44 -5.21 -6.79 -14.07
CA ALA A 44 -5.60 -6.93 -15.47
C ALA A 44 -4.98 -5.93 -16.46
N ALA A 45 -4.20 -4.93 -16.04
CA ALA A 45 -3.67 -3.93 -17.00
C ALA A 45 -2.48 -4.41 -17.85
N ARG A 46 -2.04 -5.67 -17.70
CA ARG A 46 -0.87 -6.22 -18.41
C ARG A 46 -1.21 -6.95 -19.72
N SER A 47 -2.48 -7.27 -20.02
CA SER A 47 -2.79 -8.15 -21.16
C SER A 47 -3.17 -7.46 -22.47
N THR A 48 -3.37 -6.14 -22.52
CA THR A 48 -3.98 -5.49 -23.71
C THR A 48 -3.03 -4.61 -24.53
N ARG A 49 -1.80 -4.35 -24.07
CA ARG A 49 -0.86 -3.49 -24.80
C ARG A 49 -0.08 -4.16 -25.95
N GLY A 50 -0.26 -5.47 -26.15
CA GLY A 50 0.42 -6.23 -27.21
C GLY A 50 -0.25 -6.23 -28.59
N ARG A 51 -1.50 -5.74 -28.74
CA ARG A 51 -2.26 -5.91 -29.99
C ARG A 51 -2.44 -4.64 -30.85
N ALA A 52 -2.15 -3.45 -30.32
CA ALA A 52 -2.51 -2.18 -30.98
C ALA A 52 -1.42 -1.57 -31.91
N LYS A 53 -0.32 -2.27 -32.18
CA LYS A 53 0.82 -1.73 -32.97
C LYS A 53 1.08 -2.44 -34.30
N ALA A 54 0.11 -3.22 -34.81
CA ALA A 54 0.22 -3.97 -36.07
C ALA A 54 -0.74 -3.52 -37.18
N SER A 55 -1.40 -2.36 -37.05
CA SER A 55 -2.32 -1.85 -38.08
C SER A 55 -2.10 -0.35 -38.27
N GLY A 56 -1.18 -0.01 -39.16
CA GLY A 56 -0.82 1.36 -39.50
C GLY A 56 0.28 1.38 -40.57
N ALA A 57 0.10 0.60 -41.64
CA ALA A 57 0.81 0.74 -42.90
C ALA A 57 -0.29 0.86 -43.97
N GLY A 58 -0.35 2.03 -44.58
CA GLY A 58 -1.29 2.43 -45.63
C GLY A 58 -0.90 3.81 -46.11
#